data_AF-A0A1Q9XRB6-F1
#
_entry.id   AF-A0A1Q9XRB6-F1
#
_cell.length_a   1.000
_cell.length_b   1.000
_cell.length_c   1.000
_cell.angle_alpha   90.00
_cell.angle_beta   90.00
_cell.angle_gamma   90.00
#
_symmetry.space_group_name_H-M   'P 1'
#
loop_
_entity.id
_entity.type
_entity.pdbx_description
1 polymer ?
#
loop_
_entity_poly.entity_id
_entity_poly.type
_entity_poly.pdbx_seq_one_letter_code
_entity_poly.pdbx_strand_id
1 'polypeptide(L)'
;MYGITEVPALFLATTIVEFRMRNEATVATKSQVVQWLRDGLVPSDLDDFIESLAGRAIGSLCGQKLMVKTEARKYRLTDSQ
;
A
#
# COMPACT_ATOMS: atom_id res chain seq x y z
N MET A 1 -2.34 -19.34 14.98
CA MET A 1 -3.37 -19.19 13.93
C MET A 1 -3.33 -17.72 13.47
N TYR A 2 -2.52 -17.38 12.47
CA TYR A 2 -2.36 -15.99 11.97
C TYR A 2 -3.13 -15.72 10.67
N GLY A 3 -3.83 -16.73 10.13
CA GLY A 3 -4.39 -16.66 8.77
C GLY A 3 -5.68 -15.84 8.59
N ILE A 4 -6.34 -15.39 9.67
CA ILE A 4 -7.64 -14.70 9.56
C ILE A 4 -7.49 -13.17 9.63
N THR A 5 -6.49 -12.65 10.34
CA THR A 5 -6.26 -11.20 10.51
C THR A 5 -5.45 -10.55 9.37
N GLU A 6 -4.74 -11.33 8.55
CA GLU A 6 -3.93 -10.79 7.46
C GLU A 6 -4.76 -10.29 6.26
N VAL A 7 -5.94 -10.86 6.01
CA VAL A 7 -6.78 -10.50 4.86
C VAL A 7 -7.43 -9.11 5.03
N PRO A 8 -7.99 -8.74 6.19
CA PRO A 8 -8.47 -7.37 6.42
C PRO A 8 -7.37 -6.32 6.33
N ALA A 9 -6.20 -6.59 6.90
CA ALA A 9 -5.10 -5.62 6.94
C ALA A 9 -4.54 -5.32 5.53
N LEU A 10 -4.37 -6.34 4.69
CA LEU A 10 -3.89 -6.15 3.32
C LEU A 10 -4.91 -5.36 2.49
N PHE A 11 -6.20 -5.68 2.59
CA PHE A 11 -7.25 -4.97 1.87
C PHE A 11 -7.35 -3.51 2.29
N LEU A 12 -7.26 -3.21 3.59
CA LEU A 12 -7.22 -1.84 4.10
C LEU A 12 -5.98 -1.11 3.58
N ALA A 13 -4.81 -1.77 3.60
CA ALA A 13 -3.57 -1.17 3.14
C ALA A 13 -3.62 -0.82 1.63
N THR A 14 -4.13 -1.70 0.78
CA THR A 14 -4.31 -1.39 -0.66
C THR A 14 -5.29 -0.24 -0.87
N THR A 15 -6.39 -0.21 -0.11
CA THR A 15 -7.39 0.88 -0.16
C THR A 15 -6.80 2.24 0.22
N ILE A 16 -6.03 2.29 1.31
CA ILE A 16 -5.34 3.52 1.75
C ILE A 16 -4.38 4.01 0.67
N VAL A 17 -3.55 3.11 0.11
CA VAL A 17 -2.57 3.47 -0.93
C VAL A 17 -3.27 4.02 -2.17
N GLU A 18 -4.30 3.33 -2.67
CA GLU A 18 -5.06 3.79 -3.83
C GLU A 18 -5.72 5.15 -3.58
N PHE A 19 -6.38 5.34 -2.44
CA PHE A 19 -7.03 6.60 -2.08
C PHE A 19 -6.02 7.75 -2.03
N ARG A 20 -4.90 7.55 -1.33
CA ARG A 20 -3.82 8.55 -1.21
C ARG A 20 -3.24 8.92 -2.57
N MET A 21 -3.00 7.94 -3.44
CA MET A 21 -2.44 8.20 -4.76
C MET A 21 -3.43 8.94 -5.67
N ARG A 22 -4.73 8.58 -5.65
CA ARG A 22 -5.75 9.26 -6.46
C ARG A 22 -5.95 10.72 -6.06
N ASN A 23 -5.86 11.04 -4.77
CA ASN A 23 -6.16 12.39 -4.27
C ASN A 23 -4.92 13.28 -4.15
N GLU A 24 -3.76 12.71 -3.82
CA GLU A 24 -2.64 13.51 -3.32
C GLU A 24 -1.29 13.17 -3.95
N ALA A 25 -1.16 12.04 -4.66
CA ALA A 25 0.13 11.60 -5.18
C ALA A 25 0.04 10.78 -6.48
N THR A 26 0.34 11.42 -7.62
CA THR A 26 0.45 10.75 -8.93
C THR A 26 1.49 9.63 -8.93
N VAL A 27 2.52 9.73 -8.07
CA VAL A 27 3.60 8.74 -7.94
C VAL A 27 3.95 8.56 -6.47
N ALA A 28 4.21 7.32 -6.05
CA ALA A 28 4.55 6.94 -4.68
C ALA A 28 5.85 6.13 -4.61
N THR A 29 6.59 6.27 -3.53
CA THR A 29 7.69 5.38 -3.14
C THR A 29 7.23 4.41 -2.05
N LYS A 30 7.96 3.30 -1.84
CA LYS A 30 7.67 2.38 -0.71
C LYS A 30 7.66 3.11 0.64
N SER A 31 8.58 4.03 0.86
CA SER A 31 8.66 4.81 2.11
C SER A 31 7.44 5.70 2.31
N GLN A 32 6.91 6.33 1.25
CA GLN A 32 5.67 7.11 1.36
C GLN A 32 4.47 6.21 1.67
N VAL A 33 4.38 5.05 1.02
CA VAL A 33 3.34 4.05 1.35
C VAL A 33 3.43 3.64 2.82
N VAL A 34 4.63 3.36 3.34
CA VAL A 34 4.83 3.05 4.76
C VAL A 34 4.33 4.17 5.66
N GLN A 35 4.61 5.43 5.33
CA GLN A 35 4.12 6.57 6.11
C GLN A 35 2.58 6.65 6.09
N TRP A 36 1.95 6.53 4.93
CA TRP A 36 0.49 6.56 4.84
C TRP A 36 -0.18 5.44 5.64
N LEU A 37 0.43 4.26 5.69
CA LEU A 37 -0.07 3.16 6.51
C LEU A 37 0.11 3.44 8.00
N ARG A 38 1.22 4.06 8.42
CA ARG A 38 1.41 4.50 9.82
C ARG A 38 0.41 5.58 10.24
N ASP A 39 0.08 6.49 9.33
CA ASP A 39 -0.87 7.57 9.61
C ASP A 39 -2.33 7.07 9.64
N GLY A 40 -2.65 6.10 8.78
CA GLY A 40 -4.01 5.58 8.59
C GLY A 40 -4.39 4.36 9.43
N LEU A 41 -3.41 3.60 9.94
CA LEU A 41 -3.64 2.44 10.79
C LEU A 41 -3.24 2.78 12.23
N VAL A 42 -4.12 2.45 13.19
CA VAL A 42 -3.83 2.68 14.61
C VAL A 42 -2.56 1.89 15.00
N PRO A 43 -1.58 2.50 15.72
CA PRO A 43 -0.24 1.92 15.97
C PRO A 43 -0.18 0.64 16.81
N SER A 44 -1.32 0.03 17.15
CA SER A 44 -1.37 -1.18 17.97
C SER A 44 -0.74 -2.36 17.23
N ASP A 45 0.43 -2.80 17.71
CA ASP A 45 1.17 -4.03 17.38
C ASP A 45 1.64 -4.23 15.92
N LEU A 46 1.44 -3.25 15.04
CA LEU A 46 1.70 -3.39 13.61
C LEU A 46 2.98 -2.73 13.12
N ASP A 47 3.71 -1.93 13.90
CA ASP A 47 4.79 -1.07 13.35
C ASP A 47 5.90 -1.86 12.64
N ASP A 48 6.34 -2.99 13.21
CA ASP A 48 7.29 -3.93 12.57
C ASP A 48 6.66 -4.64 11.35
N PHE A 49 5.34 -4.76 11.32
CA PHE A 49 4.58 -5.34 10.22
C PHE A 49 4.22 -4.34 9.12
N ILE A 50 4.23 -3.03 9.38
CA ILE A 50 3.81 -2.00 8.40
C ILE A 50 4.73 -2.03 7.18
N GLU A 51 6.03 -2.23 7.34
CA GLU A 51 6.94 -2.29 6.20
C GLU A 51 6.68 -3.52 5.31
N SER A 52 6.40 -4.67 5.93
CA SER A 52 6.00 -5.88 5.22
C SER A 52 4.64 -5.69 4.53
N LEU A 53 3.68 -5.10 5.23
CA LEU A 53 2.34 -4.80 4.74
C LEU A 53 2.37 -3.83 3.55
N ALA A 54 3.21 -2.79 3.61
CA ALA A 54 3.46 -1.88 2.50
C ALA A 54 3.99 -2.63 1.26
N GLY A 55 4.96 -3.52 1.46
CA GLY A 55 5.48 -4.37 0.38
C GLY A 55 4.40 -5.26 -0.24
N ARG A 56 3.57 -5.90 0.60
CA ARG A 56 2.45 -6.74 0.16
C ARG A 56 1.35 -5.95 -0.55
N ALA A 57 1.00 -4.77 -0.05
CA ALA A 57 0.02 -3.89 -0.67
C ALA A 57 0.49 -3.44 -2.06
N ILE A 58 1.76 -3.03 -2.17
CA ILE A 58 2.39 -2.70 -3.44
C ILE A 58 2.36 -3.89 -4.40
N GLY A 59 2.78 -5.07 -3.92
CA GLY A 59 2.77 -6.30 -4.73
C GLY A 59 1.37 -6.68 -5.20
N SER A 60 0.37 -6.53 -4.34
CA SER A 60 -1.03 -6.83 -4.63
C SER A 60 -1.59 -5.90 -5.72
N LEU A 61 -1.40 -4.58 -5.58
CA LEU A 61 -1.83 -3.60 -6.57
C LEU A 61 -1.13 -3.77 -7.92
N CYS A 62 0.17 -4.11 -7.91
CA CYS A 62 0.90 -4.47 -9.13
C CYS A 62 0.35 -5.76 -9.76
N GLY A 63 0.07 -6.79 -8.97
CA GLY A 63 -0.50 -8.06 -9.45
C GLY A 63 -1.89 -7.90 -10.04
N GLN A 64 -2.69 -6.98 -9.50
CA GLN A 64 -4.02 -6.62 -10.01
C GLN A 64 -3.97 -5.65 -11.20
N LYS A 65 -2.76 -5.22 -11.64
CA LYS A 65 -2.56 -4.24 -12.71
C LYS A 65 -3.25 -2.90 -12.45
N LEU A 66 -3.42 -2.53 -11.17
CA LEU A 66 -3.90 -1.20 -10.73
C LEU A 66 -2.74 -0.22 -10.52
N MET A 67 -1.52 -0.74 -10.42
CA MET A 67 -0.31 0.03 -10.20
C MET A 67 0.84 -0.57 -11.00
N VAL A 68 1.74 0.29 -11.47
CA VAL A 68 2.96 -0.11 -12.17
C VAL A 68 4.17 0.48 -11.47
N LYS A 69 5.23 -0.32 -11.37
CA LYS A 69 6.54 0.17 -10.93
C LYS A 69 7.15 0.96 -12.08
N THR A 70 7.49 2.21 -11.82
CA THR A 70 8.23 3.08 -12.74
C THR A 70 9.73 3.02 -12.44
N GLU A 71 10.52 3.69 -13.27
CA GLU A 71 11.95 3.95 -13.03
C GLU A 71 12.17 4.51 -11.60
N ALA A 72 13.30 4.17 -10.98
CA ALA A 72 13.73 4.66 -9.65
C ALA A 72 12.88 4.25 -8.43
N ARG A 73 12.41 3.00 -8.35
CA ARG A 73 11.65 2.45 -7.17
C ARG A 73 10.39 3.23 -6.82
N LYS A 74 9.81 3.86 -7.82
CA LYS A 74 8.55 4.61 -7.74
C LYS A 74 7.42 3.76 -8.33
N TYR A 75 6.20 4.08 -7.93
CA TYR A 75 4.99 3.38 -8.31
C TYR A 75 3.95 4.42 -8.73
N ARG A 76 3.25 4.16 -9.83
CA ARG A 76 2.18 5.01 -10.35
C ARG A 76 0.93 4.16 -10.53
N LEU A 77 -0.24 4.70 -10.18
CA LEU A 77 -1.50 4.04 -10.52
C LEU A 77 -1.64 3.96 -12.03
N THR A 78 -2.03 2.81 -12.54
CA THR A 78 -2.54 2.72 -13.90
C THR A 78 -3.89 3.43 -13.90
N ASP A 79 -4.08 4.38 -14.81
CA ASP A 79 -5.36 5.04 -14.97
C ASP A 79 -6.45 3.96 -15.20
N SER A 80 -7.31 3.75 -14.20
CA SER A 80 -8.55 3.01 -14.38
C SER A 80 -9.48 3.96 -15.15
N GLN A 81 -9.51 3.80 -16.47
CA GLN A 81 -10.58 4.36 -17.31
C GLN A 81 -11.95 3.85 -16.85
#